data_AF-A0A7C1CLP0-F1
#
_entry.id   AF-A0A7C1CLP0-F1
#
_cell.length_a   1.000
_cell.length_b   1.000
_cell.length_c   1.000
_cell.angle_alpha   90.00
_cell.angle_beta   90.00
_cell.angle_gamma   90.00
#
_symmetry.space_group_name_H-M   'P 1'
#
loop_
_entity.id
_entity.type
_entity.pdbx_description
1 polymer ?
#
loop_
_entity_poly.entity_id
_entity_poly.type
_entity_poly.pdbx_seq_one_letter_code
_entity_poly.pdbx_strand_id
1 'polypeptide(L)'
;AMPRTRDVRYDIYLWLAQAYLDEERYDACVSLLAEARFSNWEGQTTPHDIFVAALMARGQVAFEEERYQEALADFERALTFPENLEVGARYELTDAHTRYWLGRTYQALGEKDKAREAWEIGANQRTSSDPKMPFIRITKEQDEYVLKCRETPAGL
;
A
#
# COMPACT_ATOMS: atom_id res chain seq x y z
N ALA A 1 28.20 10.77 -0.19
CA ALA A 1 27.14 10.05 -0.94
C ALA A 1 27.22 8.58 -0.54
N MET A 2 26.08 7.94 -0.27
CA MET A 2 26.04 6.50 0.05
C MET A 2 26.53 5.67 -1.16
N PRO A 3 27.25 4.56 -0.96
CA PRO A 3 27.78 3.72 -2.03
C PRO A 3 26.66 3.03 -2.82
N ARG A 4 26.84 2.92 -4.15
CA ARG A 4 25.80 2.50 -5.12
C ARG A 4 25.79 1.01 -5.52
N THR A 5 26.52 0.12 -4.84
CA THR A 5 26.45 -1.39 -4.91
C THR A 5 27.64 -1.96 -4.10
N ARG A 6 27.68 -3.14 -3.47
CA ARG A 6 26.91 -4.40 -3.30
C ARG A 6 27.13 -4.85 -1.83
N ASP A 7 26.21 -5.61 -1.23
CA ASP A 7 26.15 -6.01 0.20
C ASP A 7 25.93 -4.87 1.20
N VAL A 8 24.89 -4.07 0.96
CA VAL A 8 24.32 -3.26 2.05
C VAL A 8 23.49 -4.18 2.95
N ARG A 9 23.72 -4.09 4.26
CA ARG A 9 23.00 -4.93 5.21
C ARG A 9 21.52 -4.55 5.19
N TYR A 10 20.71 -5.52 4.83
CA TYR A 10 19.26 -5.45 4.69
C TYR A 10 18.57 -4.79 5.89
N ASP A 11 18.99 -5.15 7.10
CA ASP A 11 18.48 -4.63 8.37
C ASP A 11 18.64 -3.11 8.51
N ILE A 12 19.81 -2.56 8.16
CA ILE A 12 20.08 -1.13 8.27
C ILE A 12 19.20 -0.33 7.31
N TYR A 13 19.00 -0.82 6.09
CA TYR A 13 18.15 -0.16 5.10
C TYR A 13 16.68 -0.22 5.49
N LEU A 14 16.23 -1.32 6.08
CA LEU A 14 14.88 -1.40 6.63
C LEU A 14 14.67 -0.48 7.82
N TRP A 15 15.64 -0.41 8.75
CA TRP A 15 15.55 0.54 9.87
C TRP A 15 15.56 1.98 9.38
N LEU A 16 16.35 2.29 8.35
CA LEU A 16 16.35 3.62 7.75
C LEU A 16 15.03 3.93 7.04
N ALA A 17 14.47 2.97 6.30
CA ALA A 17 13.16 3.14 5.66
C ALA A 17 12.06 3.35 6.71
N GLN A 18 12.08 2.57 7.79
CA GLN A 18 11.16 2.75 8.91
C GLN A 18 11.33 4.13 9.56
N ALA A 19 12.55 4.56 9.84
CA ALA A 19 12.80 5.89 10.40
C ALA A 19 12.34 7.02 9.47
N TYR A 20 12.49 6.87 8.14
CA TYR A 20 11.93 7.83 7.20
C TYR A 20 10.40 7.84 7.21
N LEU A 21 9.75 6.68 7.36
CA LEU A 21 8.30 6.61 7.50
C LEU A 21 7.82 7.29 8.80
N ASP A 22 8.48 6.99 9.92
CA ASP A 22 8.12 7.52 11.25
C ASP A 22 8.29 9.04 11.35
N GLU A 23 9.25 9.61 10.63
CA GLU A 23 9.52 11.05 10.54
C GLU A 23 8.74 11.74 9.40
N GLU A 24 7.76 11.06 8.80
CA GLU A 24 6.93 11.56 7.68
C GLU A 24 7.73 11.97 6.42
N ARG A 25 8.95 11.45 6.28
CA ARG A 25 9.84 11.70 5.13
C ARG A 25 9.55 10.71 4.01
N TYR A 26 8.31 10.72 3.53
CA TYR A 26 7.80 9.70 2.61
C TYR A 26 8.58 9.60 1.30
N ASP A 27 8.99 10.73 0.70
CA ASP A 27 9.79 10.72 -0.52
C ASP A 27 11.11 9.97 -0.35
N ALA A 28 11.81 10.24 0.76
CA ALA A 28 13.07 9.56 1.07
C ALA A 28 12.85 8.06 1.32
N CYS A 29 11.75 7.68 1.98
CA CYS A 29 11.37 6.30 2.20
C CYS A 29 11.10 5.56 0.89
N VAL A 30 10.22 6.11 0.06
CA VAL A 30 9.81 5.52 -1.23
C VAL A 30 11.00 5.43 -2.19
N SER A 31 11.84 6.46 -2.27
CA SER A 31 13.06 6.42 -3.09
C SER A 31 14.05 5.36 -2.61
N LEU A 32 14.28 5.25 -1.30
CA LEU A 32 15.16 4.24 -0.72
C LEU A 32 14.67 2.83 -1.06
N LEU A 33 13.38 2.56 -0.87
CA LEU A 33 12.76 1.25 -1.13
C LEU A 33 12.65 0.93 -2.63
N ALA A 34 12.56 1.92 -3.51
CA ALA A 34 12.52 1.70 -4.96
C ALA A 34 13.90 1.42 -5.57
N GLU A 35 14.98 1.97 -5.00
CA GLU A 35 16.34 1.82 -5.52
C GLU A 35 17.11 0.66 -4.88
N ALA A 36 16.87 0.39 -3.59
CA ALA A 36 17.57 -0.66 -2.88
C ALA A 36 17.11 -2.04 -3.34
N ARG A 37 18.06 -2.99 -3.40
CA ARG A 37 17.77 -4.40 -3.59
C ARG A 37 17.78 -5.09 -2.22
N PHE A 38 16.64 -5.66 -1.85
CA PHE A 38 16.50 -6.41 -0.62
C PHE A 38 16.76 -7.89 -0.90
N SER A 39 17.36 -8.61 0.05
CA SER A 39 17.39 -10.07 0.03
C SER A 39 16.40 -10.56 1.07
N ASN A 40 15.26 -11.04 0.62
CA ASN A 40 14.15 -11.38 1.52
C ASN A 40 14.17 -12.87 1.87
N TRP A 41 13.95 -13.18 3.15
CA TRP A 41 13.78 -14.56 3.61
C TRP A 41 12.32 -14.98 3.48
N GLU A 42 12.07 -16.28 3.30
CA GLU A 42 10.71 -16.82 3.16
C GLU A 42 9.79 -16.35 4.30
N GLY A 43 8.65 -15.75 3.95
CA GLY A 43 7.64 -15.30 4.90
C GLY A 43 7.83 -13.89 5.48
N GLN A 44 8.92 -13.18 5.16
CA GLN A 44 9.09 -11.78 5.53
C GLN A 44 8.38 -10.86 4.52
N THR A 45 7.70 -9.81 5.01
CA THR A 45 6.99 -8.82 4.18
C THR A 45 7.37 -7.38 4.47
N THR A 46 8.23 -7.15 5.46
CA THR A 46 8.57 -5.81 5.98
C THR A 46 8.97 -4.77 4.92
N PRO A 47 9.83 -5.07 3.92
CA PRO A 47 10.16 -4.09 2.89
C PRO A 47 8.92 -3.60 2.12
N HIS A 48 8.01 -4.52 1.79
CA HIS A 48 6.75 -4.20 1.10
C HIS A 48 5.78 -3.50 2.03
N ASP A 49 5.67 -3.94 3.29
CA ASP A 49 4.79 -3.30 4.27
C ASP A 49 5.15 -1.82 4.49
N ILE A 50 6.44 -1.49 4.62
CA ILE A 50 6.92 -0.09 4.75
C ILE A 50 6.68 0.69 3.45
N PHE A 51 6.91 0.06 2.30
CA PHE A 51 6.69 0.67 0.99
C PHE A 51 5.23 1.09 0.79
N VAL A 52 4.30 0.18 1.10
CA VAL A 52 2.86 0.44 1.05
C VAL A 52 2.50 1.54 2.06
N ALA A 53 2.97 1.46 3.30
CA ALA A 53 2.66 2.46 4.31
C ALA A 53 3.13 3.88 3.92
N ALA A 54 4.34 4.02 3.36
CA ALA A 54 4.87 5.30 2.92
C ALA A 54 4.09 5.87 1.72
N LEU A 55 3.72 5.04 0.75
CA LEU A 55 2.89 5.46 -0.39
C LEU A 55 1.48 5.83 0.06
N MET A 56 0.88 5.06 0.97
CA MET A 56 -0.45 5.36 1.50
C MET A 56 -0.48 6.70 2.23
N ALA A 57 0.52 6.96 3.09
CA ALA A 57 0.61 8.21 3.82
C ALA A 57 0.84 9.41 2.87
N ARG A 58 1.81 9.29 1.95
CA ARG A 58 2.08 10.35 0.95
C ARG A 58 0.88 10.61 0.04
N GLY A 59 0.21 9.55 -0.40
CA GLY A 59 -0.98 9.63 -1.23
C GLY A 59 -2.16 10.29 -0.52
N GLN A 60 -2.34 10.02 0.78
CA GLN A 60 -3.36 10.68 1.60
C GLN A 60 -3.08 12.18 1.76
N VAL A 61 -1.83 12.57 2.06
CA VAL A 61 -1.42 13.98 2.10
C VAL A 61 -1.69 14.66 0.75
N ALA A 62 -1.28 14.03 -0.36
CA ALA A 62 -1.55 14.57 -1.69
C ALA A 62 -3.06 14.68 -2.00
N PHE A 63 -3.87 13.73 -1.53
CA PHE A 63 -5.33 13.79 -1.69
C PHE A 63 -5.94 14.95 -0.90
N GLU A 64 -5.50 15.18 0.34
CA GLU A 64 -5.96 16.28 1.19
C GLU A 64 -5.59 17.66 0.60
N GLU A 65 -4.45 17.74 -0.09
CA GLU A 65 -4.01 18.93 -0.83
C GLU A 65 -4.62 19.05 -2.24
N GLU A 66 -5.62 18.23 -2.57
CA GLU A 66 -6.29 18.19 -3.88
C GLU A 66 -5.36 17.84 -5.07
N ARG A 67 -4.17 17.31 -4.80
CA ARG A 67 -3.19 16.83 -5.79
C ARG A 67 -3.53 15.39 -6.21
N TYR A 68 -4.75 15.21 -6.74
CA TYR A 68 -5.34 13.89 -6.98
C TYR A 68 -4.55 12.99 -7.95
N GLN A 69 -3.85 13.57 -8.94
CA GLN A 69 -3.01 12.79 -9.85
C GLN A 69 -1.80 12.18 -9.14
N GLU A 70 -1.21 12.91 -8.19
CA GLU A 70 -0.08 12.40 -7.41
C GLU A 70 -0.55 11.35 -6.40
N ALA A 71 -1.68 11.59 -5.73
CA ALA A 71 -2.32 10.61 -4.86
C ALA A 71 -2.65 9.31 -5.61
N LEU A 72 -3.18 9.43 -6.83
CA LEU A 72 -3.51 8.30 -7.68
C LEU A 72 -2.26 7.44 -7.97
N ALA A 73 -1.16 8.07 -8.38
CA ALA A 73 0.08 7.37 -8.68
C ALA A 73 0.62 6.60 -7.45
N ASP A 74 0.45 7.16 -6.25
CA ASP A 74 0.88 6.49 -5.02
C ASP A 74 0.00 5.30 -4.65
N PHE A 75 -1.32 5.44 -4.73
CA PHE A 75 -2.23 4.34 -4.45
C PHE A 75 -2.11 3.21 -5.47
N GLU A 76 -1.90 3.53 -6.75
CA GLU A 76 -1.63 2.51 -7.79
C GLU A 76 -0.33 1.77 -7.50
N ARG A 77 0.74 2.48 -7.12
CA ARG A 77 2.02 1.86 -6.75
C ARG A 77 1.91 1.01 -5.49
N ALA A 78 1.07 1.39 -4.52
CA ALA A 78 0.85 0.63 -3.29
C ALA A 78 0.18 -0.74 -3.55
N LEU A 79 -0.49 -0.92 -4.70
CA LEU A 79 -1.05 -2.20 -5.13
C LEU A 79 -0.04 -3.09 -5.90
N THR A 80 1.20 -2.63 -6.09
CA THR A 80 2.23 -3.38 -6.81
C THR A 80 3.16 -4.15 -5.86
N PHE A 81 3.87 -5.14 -6.42
CA PHE A 81 4.90 -5.92 -5.73
C PHE A 81 6.22 -5.80 -6.50
N PRO A 82 6.97 -4.69 -6.31
CA PRO A 82 8.23 -4.48 -7.02
C PRO A 82 9.24 -5.61 -6.76
N GLU A 83 9.84 -6.15 -7.83
CA GLU A 83 10.76 -7.30 -7.74
C GLU A 83 11.97 -7.03 -6.82
N ASN A 84 12.42 -5.78 -6.74
CA ASN A 84 13.57 -5.38 -5.92
C ASN A 84 13.31 -5.51 -4.42
N LEU A 85 12.05 -5.56 -3.98
CA LEU A 85 11.68 -5.81 -2.59
C LEU A 85 11.73 -7.30 -2.24
N GLU A 86 11.79 -8.20 -3.23
CA GLU A 86 11.78 -9.65 -3.08
C GLU A 86 10.61 -10.18 -2.22
N VAL A 87 9.47 -9.48 -2.25
CA VAL A 87 8.19 -9.89 -1.62
C VAL A 87 7.17 -10.19 -2.71
N GLY A 88 6.71 -11.44 -2.77
CA GLY A 88 5.64 -11.85 -3.65
C GLY A 88 4.25 -11.52 -3.08
N ALA A 89 3.28 -11.34 -3.96
CA ALA A 89 1.88 -11.22 -3.57
C ALA A 89 1.41 -12.48 -2.83
N ARG A 90 0.64 -12.29 -1.76
CA ARG A 90 -0.08 -13.38 -1.10
C ARG A 90 -1.18 -13.87 -2.05
N TYR A 91 -1.58 -15.13 -1.89
CA TYR A 91 -2.70 -15.69 -2.66
C TYR A 91 -4.05 -15.06 -2.30
N GLU A 92 -4.16 -14.45 -1.10
CA GLU A 92 -5.28 -13.61 -0.66
C GLU A 92 -4.76 -12.21 -0.35
N LEU A 93 -5.32 -11.21 -1.03
CA LEU A 93 -4.98 -9.80 -0.81
C LEU A 93 -5.84 -9.21 0.31
N THR A 94 -5.22 -8.33 1.09
CA THR A 94 -5.86 -7.57 2.18
C THR A 94 -5.51 -6.09 2.01
N ASP A 95 -5.83 -5.57 0.84
CA ASP A 95 -5.48 -4.22 0.37
C ASP A 95 -6.70 -3.26 0.32
N ALA A 96 -7.77 -3.58 1.05
CA ALA A 96 -9.03 -2.82 1.03
C ALA A 96 -8.83 -1.34 1.40
N HIS A 97 -7.86 -1.04 2.27
CA HIS A 97 -7.47 0.33 2.60
C HIS A 97 -7.00 1.10 1.36
N THR A 98 -6.06 0.53 0.60
CA THR A 98 -5.57 1.11 -0.65
C THR A 98 -6.68 1.23 -1.68
N ARG A 99 -7.53 0.19 -1.81
CA ARG A 99 -8.69 0.19 -2.73
C ARG A 99 -9.70 1.30 -2.41
N TYR A 100 -9.97 1.53 -1.13
CA TYR A 100 -10.84 2.59 -0.69
C TYR A 100 -10.34 3.97 -1.15
N TRP A 101 -9.07 4.27 -0.87
CA TRP A 101 -8.46 5.55 -1.24
C TRP A 101 -8.28 5.71 -2.75
N LEU A 102 -7.96 4.63 -3.46
CA LEU A 102 -7.93 4.61 -4.91
C LEU A 102 -9.30 4.99 -5.48
N GLY A 103 -10.39 4.40 -4.96
CA GLY A 103 -11.74 4.75 -5.38
C GLY A 103 -12.13 6.18 -5.05
N ARG A 104 -11.78 6.69 -3.86
CA ARG A 104 -11.97 8.10 -3.49
C ARG A 104 -11.24 9.05 -4.44
N THR A 105 -10.03 8.68 -4.87
CA THR A 105 -9.20 9.47 -5.78
C THR A 105 -9.77 9.48 -7.20
N TYR A 106 -10.18 8.32 -7.72
CA TYR A 106 -10.88 8.27 -9.01
C TYR A 106 -12.19 9.06 -8.99
N GLN A 107 -12.94 9.00 -7.88
CA GLN A 107 -14.15 9.81 -7.71
C GLN A 107 -13.85 11.31 -7.79
N ALA A 108 -12.81 11.79 -7.09
CA ALA A 108 -12.41 13.19 -7.12
C ALA A 108 -11.95 13.64 -8.52
N LEU A 109 -11.38 12.72 -9.30
CA LEU A 109 -10.99 12.93 -10.70
C LEU A 109 -12.17 12.81 -11.70
N GLY A 110 -13.38 12.46 -11.25
CA GLY A 110 -14.55 12.25 -12.11
C GLY A 110 -14.62 10.89 -12.80
N GLU A 111 -13.69 9.99 -12.51
CA GLU A 111 -13.56 8.64 -13.08
C GLU A 111 -14.48 7.64 -12.33
N LYS A 112 -15.80 7.86 -12.42
CA LYS A 112 -16.81 7.16 -11.62
C LYS A 112 -16.79 5.63 -11.75
N ASP A 113 -16.53 5.12 -12.96
CA ASP A 113 -16.50 3.69 -13.22
C ASP A 113 -15.30 3.01 -12.55
N LYS A 114 -14.12 3.63 -12.63
CA LYS A 114 -12.90 3.16 -11.94
C LYS A 114 -13.03 3.24 -10.43
N ALA A 115 -13.69 4.28 -9.93
CA ALA A 115 -13.97 4.41 -8.49
C ALA A 115 -14.81 3.23 -7.98
N ARG A 116 -15.88 2.90 -8.72
CA ARG A 116 -16.75 1.76 -8.41
C ARG A 116 -15.99 0.44 -8.45
N GLU A 117 -15.20 0.21 -9.50
CA GLU A 117 -14.40 -1.01 -9.64
C GLU A 117 -13.43 -1.18 -8.46
N ALA A 118 -12.73 -0.10 -8.07
CA ALA A 118 -11.82 -0.14 -6.93
C ALA A 118 -12.53 -0.52 -5.62
N TRP A 119 -13.69 0.11 -5.34
CA TRP A 119 -14.48 -0.22 -4.15
C TRP A 119 -15.09 -1.61 -4.20
N GLU A 120 -15.55 -2.08 -5.37
CA GLU A 120 -16.07 -3.44 -5.53
C GLU A 120 -15.00 -4.49 -5.21
N ILE A 121 -13.77 -4.29 -5.70
CA ILE A 121 -12.64 -5.16 -5.38
C ILE A 121 -12.37 -5.15 -3.87
N GLY A 122 -12.32 -3.98 -3.23
CA GLY A 122 -12.10 -3.86 -1.79
C GLY A 122 -13.23 -4.46 -0.94
N ALA A 123 -14.49 -4.27 -1.34
CA ALA A 123 -15.68 -4.75 -0.66
C ALA A 123 -15.79 -6.29 -0.63
N ASN A 124 -15.24 -6.93 -1.66
CA ASN A 124 -15.23 -8.39 -1.83
C ASN A 124 -14.06 -9.09 -1.13
N GLN A 125 -13.18 -8.35 -0.44
CA GLN A 125 -12.09 -8.95 0.33
C GLN A 125 -12.58 -9.54 1.66
N ARG A 126 -11.77 -10.47 2.17
CA ARG A 126 -12.02 -11.17 3.44
C ARG A 126 -11.98 -10.22 4.63
N THR A 127 -12.75 -10.60 5.64
CA THR A 127 -12.87 -9.96 6.95
C THR A 127 -12.56 -10.97 8.06
N SER A 128 -12.47 -10.50 9.31
CA SER A 128 -12.27 -11.35 10.47
C SER A 128 -13.46 -12.27 10.79
N SER A 129 -14.64 -11.99 10.20
CA SER A 129 -15.82 -12.85 10.29
C SER A 129 -15.75 -14.09 9.39
N ASP A 130 -14.88 -14.07 8.38
CA ASP A 130 -14.68 -15.20 7.48
C ASP A 130 -13.88 -16.32 8.15
N PRO A 131 -13.97 -17.57 7.65
CA PRO A 131 -13.16 -18.67 8.14
C PRO A 131 -11.66 -18.33 8.13
N LYS A 132 -10.95 -18.65 9.22
CA LYS A 132 -9.51 -18.40 9.32
C LYS A 132 -8.76 -19.18 8.25
N MET A 133 -7.82 -18.51 7.60
CA MET A 133 -6.90 -19.13 6.64
C MET A 133 -5.48 -19.17 7.20
N PRO A 134 -4.70 -20.24 6.90
CA PRO A 134 -3.29 -20.30 7.26
C PRO A 134 -2.51 -19.11 6.67
N PHE A 135 -1.63 -18.52 7.47
CA PHE A 135 -0.70 -17.45 7.06
C PHE A 135 -1.33 -16.13 6.59
N ILE A 136 -2.66 -16.00 6.64
CA ILE A 136 -3.38 -14.75 6.35
C ILE A 136 -3.83 -14.11 7.67
N ARG A 137 -3.35 -12.89 7.93
CA ARG A 137 -3.77 -12.10 9.09
C ARG A 137 -4.70 -10.98 8.63
N ILE A 138 -5.97 -11.06 9.04
CA ILE A 138 -6.91 -9.96 8.87
C ILE A 138 -6.74 -8.98 10.05
N THR A 139 -6.44 -7.72 9.74
CA THR A 139 -6.34 -6.65 10.74
C THR A 139 -7.71 -6.01 10.98
N LYS A 140 -7.87 -5.28 12.09
CA LYS A 140 -9.09 -4.48 12.32
C LYS A 140 -9.28 -3.41 11.24
N GLU A 141 -8.17 -2.86 10.77
CA GLU A 141 -8.15 -1.88 9.69
C GLU A 141 -8.69 -2.48 8.37
N GLN A 142 -8.29 -3.71 8.04
CA GLN A 142 -8.84 -4.41 6.88
C GLN A 142 -10.36 -4.54 6.97
N ASP A 143 -10.89 -4.97 8.12
CA ASP A 143 -12.34 -5.07 8.32
C ASP A 143 -13.04 -3.72 8.12
N GLU A 144 -12.48 -2.66 8.70
CA GLU A 144 -13.01 -1.30 8.60
C GLU A 144 -13.05 -0.84 7.13
N TYR A 145 -11.99 -1.04 6.36
CA TYR A 145 -11.95 -0.59 4.97
C TYR A 145 -12.76 -1.46 4.01
N VAL A 146 -12.92 -2.76 4.30
CA VAL A 146 -13.89 -3.60 3.58
C VAL A 146 -15.30 -3.05 3.79
N LEU A 147 -15.67 -2.68 5.03
CA LEU A 147 -16.96 -2.06 5.32
C LEU A 147 -17.11 -0.71 4.62
N LYS A 148 -16.10 0.16 4.69
CA LYS A 148 -16.12 1.46 3.98
C LYS A 148 -16.31 1.28 2.47
N CYS A 149 -15.65 0.29 1.86
CA CYS A 149 -15.83 -0.02 0.43
C CYS A 149 -17.26 -0.48 0.11
N ARG A 150 -17.89 -1.27 1.00
CA ARG A 150 -19.30 -1.70 0.86
C ARG A 150 -20.27 -0.54 1.03
N GLU A 151 -19.95 0.37 1.95
CA GLU A 151 -20.77 1.52 2.29
C GLU A 151 -20.68 2.67 1.29
N THR A 152 -19.69 2.70 0.40
CA THR A 152 -19.61 3.62 -0.74
C THR A 152 -20.42 3.06 -1.92
N PRO A 153 -21.74 3.25 -1.98
CA PRO A 153 -22.56 2.61 -2.98
C PRO A 153 -22.46 3.50 -4.22
N ALA A 154 -21.89 2.96 -5.29
CA ALA A 154 -22.55 2.80 -6.60
C ALA A 154 -23.40 3.96 -7.21
N GLY A 155 -23.39 5.18 -6.67
CA GLY A 155 -24.34 6.26 -6.91
C GLY A 155 -23.67 7.62 -6.93
N LEU A 156 -22.48 7.66 -7.54
CA LEU A 156 -21.99 8.86 -8.22
C LEU A 156 -22.96 9.33 -9.30
#